data_AF-D5MIV1-F1
#
_entry.id   AF-D5MIV1-F1
#
_cell.length_a   1.000
_cell.length_b   1.000
_cell.length_c   1.000
_cell.angle_alpha   90.00
_cell.angle_beta   90.00
_cell.angle_gamma   90.00
#
_symmetry.space_group_name_H-M   'P 1'
#
loop_
_entity.id
_entity.type
_entity.pdbx_description
1 polymer ?
#
loop_
_entity_poly.entity_id
_entity_poly.type
_entity_poly.pdbx_seq_one_letter_code
_entity_poly.pdbx_strand_id
1 'polypeptide(L)'
;MAKTLKTVVFFGVVFFCVLVALGGRALSEQATPQQGSKRLPRAYEGAPPLVPHDAEARKGMCLVCHEFGVAGAPITPHPTRNDFCLQCHVGQDLSVKVFPGVSSQGEKRPE
;
A
#
# COMPACT_ATOMS: atom_id res chain seq x y z
N MET A 1 1.95 13.66 58.92
CA MET A 1 1.18 13.43 57.68
C MET A 1 1.85 13.98 56.41
N ALA A 2 2.61 15.07 56.43
CA ALA A 2 3.23 15.62 55.21
C ALA A 2 4.40 14.78 54.61
N LYS A 3 5.10 13.99 55.43
CA LYS A 3 6.23 13.15 54.99
C LYS A 3 5.77 11.94 54.16
N THR A 4 4.69 11.29 54.56
CA THR A 4 4.12 10.14 53.85
C THR A 4 3.53 10.53 52.49
N LEU A 5 2.93 11.73 52.38
CA LEU A 5 2.40 12.23 51.11
C LEU A 5 3.51 12.50 50.08
N LYS A 6 4.63 13.10 50.49
CA LYS A 6 5.79 13.35 49.61
C LYS A 6 6.42 12.04 49.10
N THR A 7 6.51 11.03 49.96
CA THR A 7 7.04 9.72 49.58
C THR A 7 6.13 9.00 48.57
N VAL A 8 4.81 9.03 48.78
CA VAL A 8 3.83 8.41 47.86
C VAL A 8 3.85 9.10 46.49
N VAL A 9 3.92 10.43 46.45
CA VAL A 9 4.00 11.18 45.18
C VAL A 9 5.30 10.88 44.44
N PHE A 10 6.44 10.80 45.15
CA PHE A 10 7.72 10.49 44.53
C PHE A 10 7.74 9.10 43.89
N PHE A 11 7.28 8.07 44.61
CA PHE A 11 7.21 6.71 44.06
C PHE A 11 6.17 6.58 42.92
N GLY A 12 5.05 7.31 43.00
CA GLY A 12 4.06 7.36 41.92
C GLY A 12 4.60 7.96 40.62
N VAL A 13 5.37 9.05 40.71
CA VAL A 13 6.01 9.68 39.54
C VAL A 13 7.08 8.78 38.94
N VAL A 14 7.92 8.16 39.78
CA VAL A 14 8.97 7.24 39.31
C VAL A 14 8.35 6.03 38.61
N PHE A 15 7.29 5.45 39.16
CA PHE A 15 6.59 4.32 38.54
C PHE A 15 5.96 4.69 37.19
N PHE A 16 5.33 5.86 37.10
CA PHE A 16 4.78 6.38 35.85
C PHE A 16 5.87 6.61 34.78
N CYS A 17 7.00 7.21 35.16
CA CYS A 17 8.14 7.41 34.26
C CYS A 17 8.72 6.07 33.76
N VAL A 18 8.80 5.06 34.63
CA VAL A 18 9.29 3.71 34.25
C VAL A 18 8.32 3.03 33.28
N LEU A 19 7.00 3.16 33.49
CA LEU A 19 6.00 2.62 32.56
C LEU A 19 6.08 3.30 31.18
N VAL A 20 6.27 4.61 31.13
CA VAL A 20 6.43 5.35 29.87
C VAL A 20 7.72 4.95 29.14
N ALA A 21 8.83 4.77 29.88
CA ALA A 21 10.11 4.38 29.29
C ALA A 21 10.12 2.92 28.78
N LEU A 22 9.39 2.01 29.43
CA LEU A 22 9.34 0.60 29.05
C LEU A 22 8.23 0.26 28.04
N GLY A 23 7.17 1.08 27.93
CA GLY A 23 6.05 0.85 27.01
C GLY A 23 6.23 1.40 25.59
N GLY A 24 7.26 2.20 25.32
CA GLY A 24 7.40 3.00 24.10
C GLY A 24 8.11 2.34 22.90
N ARG A 25 7.94 1.04 22.64
CA ARG A 25 8.49 0.40 21.42
C ARG A 25 7.49 -0.54 20.74
N ALA A 26 6.42 0.01 20.22
CA ALA A 26 5.62 -0.68 19.20
C ALA A 26 5.24 0.32 18.10
N LEU A 27 5.47 -0.09 16.85
CA LEU A 27 5.24 0.61 15.58
C LEU A 27 6.18 1.79 15.27
N SER A 28 7.40 1.44 14.84
CA SER A 28 7.87 2.01 13.58
C SER A 28 7.51 1.00 12.49
N GLU A 29 6.23 0.97 12.11
CA GLU A 29 5.84 0.35 10.85
C GLU A 29 6.51 1.21 9.76
N GLN A 30 7.55 0.67 9.15
CA GLN A 30 8.21 1.32 8.01
C GLN A 30 7.14 1.38 6.91
N ALA A 31 6.51 2.54 6.78
CA ALA A 31 5.67 2.84 5.64
C ALA A 31 6.52 2.66 4.38
N THR A 32 6.29 1.55 3.68
CA THR A 32 6.86 1.26 2.37
C THR A 32 6.71 2.51 1.50
N PRO A 33 7.73 2.88 0.70
CA PRO A 33 7.63 4.06 -0.17
C PRO A 33 6.32 4.02 -0.94
N GLN A 34 5.46 5.02 -0.68
CA GLN A 34 4.22 5.25 -1.39
C GLN A 34 4.56 5.31 -2.88
N GLN A 35 4.30 4.21 -3.57
CA GLN A 35 4.53 4.10 -5.00
C GLN A 35 3.63 5.16 -5.64
N GLY A 36 4.26 6.25 -6.06
CA GLY A 36 3.56 7.44 -6.52
C GLY A 36 2.63 7.07 -7.68
N SER A 37 1.52 7.80 -7.77
CA SER A 37 0.42 7.75 -8.75
C SER A 37 0.82 7.74 -10.25
N LYS A 38 2.09 7.55 -10.59
CA LYS A 38 2.60 7.45 -11.95
C LYS A 38 2.07 6.16 -12.58
N ARG A 39 1.45 6.30 -13.77
CA ARG A 39 1.01 5.15 -14.56
C ARG A 39 2.23 4.27 -14.91
N LEU A 40 2.07 2.98 -14.66
CA LEU A 40 3.04 1.95 -15.01
C LEU A 40 2.88 1.53 -16.48
N PRO A 41 3.96 1.09 -17.14
CA PRO A 41 3.90 0.63 -18.52
C PRO A 41 3.04 -0.64 -18.64
N ARG A 42 2.32 -0.76 -19.75
CA ARG A 42 1.58 -1.98 -20.08
C ARG A 42 2.49 -2.99 -20.78
N ALA A 43 2.13 -4.27 -20.71
CA ALA A 43 2.84 -5.32 -21.44
C ALA A 43 2.69 -5.18 -22.97
N TYR A 44 1.51 -4.77 -23.44
CA TYR A 44 1.17 -4.51 -24.84
C TYR A 44 -0.06 -3.58 -24.92
N GLU A 45 -0.38 -3.10 -26.13
CA GLU A 45 -1.56 -2.25 -26.34
C GLU A 45 -2.86 -2.98 -26.03
N GLY A 46 -3.72 -2.35 -25.21
CA GLY A 46 -4.96 -2.97 -24.71
C GLY A 46 -4.79 -3.94 -23.54
N ALA A 47 -3.56 -4.25 -23.12
CA ALA A 47 -3.34 -5.05 -21.90
C ALA A 47 -3.95 -4.34 -20.66
N PRO A 48 -4.47 -5.09 -19.68
CA PRO A 48 -4.92 -4.50 -18.42
C PRO A 48 -3.82 -3.63 -17.80
N PRO A 49 -4.09 -2.38 -17.41
CA PRO A 49 -3.11 -1.54 -16.74
C PRO A 49 -2.74 -2.14 -15.38
N LEU A 50 -1.46 -2.05 -15.04
CA LEU A 50 -0.97 -2.43 -13.72
C LEU A 50 -1.48 -1.45 -12.65
N VAL A 51 -1.62 -1.94 -11.41
CA VAL A 51 -2.06 -1.11 -10.28
C VAL A 51 -0.83 -0.36 -9.71
N PRO A 52 -0.80 0.99 -9.75
CA PRO A 52 0.37 1.76 -9.32
C PRO A 52 0.41 2.04 -7.82
N HIS A 53 -0.57 1.54 -7.06
CA HIS A 53 -0.70 1.72 -5.62
C HIS A 53 -0.98 0.37 -4.95
N ASP A 54 -0.91 0.33 -3.62
CA ASP A 54 -1.25 -0.88 -2.86
C ASP A 54 -2.70 -1.31 -3.16
N ALA A 55 -2.84 -2.49 -3.75
CA ALA A 55 -4.11 -3.08 -4.12
C ALA A 55 -4.69 -3.95 -2.99
N GLU A 56 -3.83 -4.55 -2.17
CA GLU A 56 -4.25 -5.41 -1.07
C GLU A 56 -4.87 -4.57 0.05
N ALA A 57 -4.26 -3.44 0.39
CA ALA A 57 -4.83 -2.48 1.35
C ALA A 57 -6.18 -1.89 0.90
N ARG A 58 -6.53 -2.00 -0.39
CA ARG A 58 -7.75 -1.44 -0.99
C ARG A 58 -8.69 -2.50 -1.56
N LYS A 59 -8.46 -3.77 -1.23
CA LYS A 59 -9.21 -4.90 -1.76
C LYS A 59 -10.71 -4.75 -1.48
N GLY A 60 -11.53 -4.91 -2.52
CA GLY A 60 -12.99 -4.74 -2.44
C GLY A 60 -13.48 -3.28 -2.49
N MET A 61 -12.58 -2.29 -2.49
CA MET A 61 -12.93 -0.86 -2.54
C MET A 61 -12.57 -0.19 -3.87
N CYS A 62 -12.32 -0.98 -4.92
CA CYS A 62 -11.83 -0.50 -6.22
C CYS A 62 -12.74 0.58 -6.83
N LEU A 63 -14.05 0.36 -6.77
CA LEU A 63 -15.04 1.22 -7.41
C LEU A 63 -15.18 2.59 -6.73
N VAL A 64 -14.79 2.72 -5.45
CA VAL A 64 -14.82 4.01 -4.73
C VAL A 64 -14.11 5.12 -5.51
N CYS A 65 -13.04 4.78 -6.23
CA CYS A 65 -12.36 5.71 -7.12
C CYS A 65 -12.63 5.44 -8.60
N HIS A 66 -12.67 4.18 -9.02
CA HIS A 66 -12.68 3.81 -10.43
C HIS A 66 -14.07 3.80 -11.09
N GLU A 67 -15.16 3.93 -10.34
CA GLU A 67 -16.50 4.01 -10.94
C GLU A 67 -16.72 5.34 -11.68
N PHE A 68 -16.34 6.45 -11.04
CA PHE A 68 -16.53 7.81 -11.57
C PHE A 68 -15.22 8.58 -11.80
N GLY A 69 -14.07 7.92 -11.64
CA GLY A 69 -12.77 8.52 -11.86
C GLY A 69 -12.35 9.54 -10.80
N VAL A 70 -12.68 9.26 -9.53
CA VAL A 70 -12.33 10.12 -8.40
C VAL A 70 -10.81 10.22 -8.28
N ALA A 71 -10.32 11.42 -7.92
CA ALA A 71 -8.90 11.71 -7.76
C ALA A 71 -8.04 11.38 -9.00
N GLY A 72 -8.62 11.46 -10.20
CA GLY A 72 -7.91 11.19 -11.45
C GLY A 72 -7.73 9.70 -11.77
N ALA A 73 -8.40 8.81 -11.03
CA ALA A 73 -8.48 7.40 -11.39
C ALA A 73 -9.12 7.22 -12.77
N PRO A 74 -8.67 6.27 -13.60
CA PRO A 74 -9.39 5.91 -14.82
C PRO A 74 -10.73 5.28 -14.48
N ILE A 75 -11.76 5.62 -15.25
CA ILE A 75 -13.08 4.97 -15.14
C ILE A 75 -12.98 3.54 -15.65
N THR A 76 -13.57 2.59 -14.92
CA THR A 76 -13.67 1.18 -15.31
C THR A 76 -14.52 1.05 -16.59
N PRO A 77 -13.97 0.56 -17.71
CA PRO A 77 -14.70 0.50 -18.99
C PRO A 77 -15.56 -0.77 -19.15
N HIS A 78 -15.55 -1.69 -18.17
CA HIS A 78 -16.17 -3.01 -18.29
C HIS A 78 -17.15 -3.31 -17.15
N PRO A 79 -18.47 -3.13 -17.36
CA PRO A 79 -19.49 -3.20 -16.30
C PRO A 79 -19.73 -4.62 -15.75
N THR A 80 -19.40 -5.65 -16.52
CA THR A 80 -19.63 -7.07 -16.13
C THR A 80 -18.47 -7.71 -15.38
N ARG A 81 -17.39 -6.97 -15.10
CA ARG A 81 -16.16 -7.48 -14.46
C ARG A 81 -15.80 -6.73 -13.18
N ASN A 82 -16.77 -6.08 -12.56
CA ASN A 82 -16.56 -5.14 -11.46
C ASN A 82 -16.14 -5.82 -10.15
N ASP A 83 -16.50 -7.10 -9.96
CA ASP A 83 -16.26 -7.82 -8.71
C ASP A 83 -14.86 -8.45 -8.63
N PHE A 84 -14.15 -8.58 -9.76
CA PHE A 84 -12.94 -9.38 -9.87
C PHE A 84 -11.77 -8.62 -10.51
N CYS A 85 -11.49 -7.41 -10.03
CA CYS A 85 -10.46 -6.54 -10.62
C CYS A 85 -9.07 -7.20 -10.64
N LEU A 86 -8.70 -7.88 -9.55
CA LEU A 86 -7.37 -8.47 -9.36
C LEU A 86 -7.12 -9.75 -10.17
N GLN A 87 -8.13 -10.25 -10.89
CA GLN A 87 -7.91 -11.33 -11.86
C GLN A 87 -7.10 -10.86 -13.07
N CYS A 88 -7.17 -9.56 -13.40
CA CYS A 88 -6.50 -8.99 -14.57
C CYS A 88 -5.52 -7.87 -14.20
N HIS A 89 -5.85 -7.06 -13.19
CA HIS A 89 -5.02 -5.97 -12.74
C HIS A 89 -4.10 -6.42 -11.62
N VAL A 90 -2.79 -6.35 -11.86
CA VAL A 90 -1.78 -6.82 -10.90
C VAL A 90 -0.95 -5.63 -10.43
N GLY A 91 -0.67 -5.57 -9.12
CA GLY A 91 0.33 -4.64 -8.58
C GLY A 91 1.74 -5.04 -9.03
N GLN A 92 2.64 -4.07 -9.19
CA GLN A 92 4.04 -4.36 -9.48
C GLN A 92 4.94 -3.68 -8.46
N ASP A 93 5.93 -4.41 -7.99
CA ASP A 93 7.07 -3.84 -7.28
C ASP A 93 8.20 -3.61 -8.29
N LEU A 94 8.41 -2.35 -8.65
CA LEU A 94 9.44 -1.97 -9.62
C LEU A 94 10.87 -2.15 -9.09
N SER A 95 11.04 -2.40 -7.79
CA SER A 95 12.36 -2.69 -7.20
C SER A 95 12.83 -4.12 -7.49
N VAL A 96 11.90 -5.03 -7.82
CA VAL A 96 12.22 -6.42 -8.16
C VAL A 96 12.82 -6.48 -9.56
N LYS A 97 14.07 -6.95 -9.65
CA LYS A 97 14.72 -7.21 -10.93
C LYS A 97 14.04 -8.40 -11.60
N VAL A 98 13.48 -8.18 -12.79
CA VAL A 98 12.89 -9.24 -13.60
C VAL A 98 13.96 -10.30 -13.86
N PHE A 99 13.57 -11.57 -13.74
CA PHE A 99 14.43 -12.67 -14.20
C PHE A 99 14.82 -12.42 -15.66
N PRO A 100 16.06 -12.73 -16.06
CA PRO A 100 16.48 -12.57 -17.45
C PRO A 100 15.73 -13.58 -18.33
N GLY A 101 14.56 -13.17 -18.79
CA GLY A 101 13.82 -13.81 -19.87
C GLY A 101 14.31 -13.24 -21.20
N VAL A 102 14.27 -14.07 -22.24
CA VAL A 102 14.49 -13.66 -23.63
C VAL A 102 13.73 -12.36 -23.89
N SER A 103 14.43 -11.31 -24.28
CA SER A 103 13.86 -10.00 -24.50
C SER A 103 12.70 -10.10 -25.50
N SER A 104 11.49 -9.75 -25.09
CA SER A 104 10.33 -9.61 -25.98
C SER A 104 10.47 -8.50 -27.04
N GLN A 105 11.63 -7.84 -27.06
CA GLN A 105 12.07 -6.89 -28.07
C GLN A 105 12.40 -7.63 -29.37
N GLY A 106 11.41 -8.18 -30.07
CA GLY A 106 11.64 -8.83 -31.37
C GLY A 106 10.51 -9.65 -31.97
N GLU A 107 9.47 -10.01 -31.20
CA GLU A 107 8.39 -10.84 -31.74
C GLU A 107 7.37 -9.97 -32.49
N LYS A 108 7.56 -9.81 -33.81
CA LYS A 108 6.47 -9.30 -34.66
C LYS A 108 5.38 -10.37 -34.68
N ARG A 109 4.22 -10.06 -34.11
CA ARG A 109 3.00 -10.88 -34.21
C ARG A 109 2.76 -11.21 -35.70
N PRO A 110 2.68 -12.49 -36.11
CA PRO A 110 2.29 -12.82 -37.47
C PRO A 110 0.84 -12.39 -37.70
N GLU A 111 0.57 -11.85 -38.89
CA GLU A 111 -0.74 -11.33 -39.33
C GLU A 111 -1.84 -12.40 -39.31
#